data_AF-A0A7G6A3H3-F1
#
_entry.id   AF-A0A7G6A3H3-F1
#
_cell.length_a   1.000
_cell.length_b   1.000
_cell.length_c   1.000
_cell.angle_alpha   90.00
_cell.angle_beta   90.00
_cell.angle_gamma   90.00
#
_symmetry.space_group_name_H-M   'P 1'
#
loop_
_entity.id
_entity.type
_entity.pdbx_description
1 polymer ?
#
loop_
_entity_poly.entity_id
_entity_poly.type
_entity_poly.pdbx_seq_one_letter_code
_entity_poly.pdbx_strand_id
1 'polypeptide(L)'
;MLEAAPVGIMMADADGTALESNAAHDALWSRRALRKTVPLDFSEWKGWWADGSARHGQPLAPGEWPLAQALRGESRANALIEIETFDLPHLRRVVVCSAAPIRDRRGKCWPRS
;
A
#
# COMPACT_ATOMS: atom_id res chain seq x y z
N MET A 1 -7.00 -24.73 -13.18
CA MET A 1 -5.69 -24.07 -13.05
C MET A 1 -5.93 -22.82 -12.22
N LEU A 2 -5.32 -22.72 -11.04
CA LEU A 2 -5.45 -21.53 -10.19
C LEU A 2 -4.46 -20.49 -10.75
N GLU A 3 -4.96 -19.59 -11.60
CA GLU A 3 -4.22 -18.37 -11.96
C GLU A 3 -4.04 -17.57 -10.66
N ALA A 4 -2.83 -17.50 -10.12
CA ALA A 4 -2.55 -16.68 -8.96
C ALA A 4 -2.75 -15.21 -9.38
N ALA A 5 -3.66 -14.50 -8.72
CA ALA A 5 -3.82 -13.07 -8.94
C ALA A 5 -2.46 -12.37 -8.70
N PRO A 6 -2.07 -11.39 -9.54
CA PRO A 6 -0.77 -10.74 -9.43
C PRO A 6 -0.62 -10.07 -8.06
N VAL A 7 0.42 -10.48 -7.30
CA VAL A 7 0.72 -9.90 -5.99
C VAL A 7 1.66 -8.72 -6.15
N GLY A 8 1.15 -7.52 -5.89
CA GLY A 8 1.96 -6.30 -5.84
C GLY A 8 2.73 -6.20 -4.51
N ILE A 9 4.06 -6.14 -4.58
CA ILE A 9 4.94 -5.97 -3.41
C ILE A 9 5.60 -4.59 -3.50
N MET A 10 5.65 -3.89 -2.37
CA MET A 10 6.37 -2.63 -2.22
C MET A 10 7.05 -2.58 -0.85
N MET A 11 8.26 -2.03 -0.83
CA MET A 11 9.04 -1.75 0.37
C MET A 11 9.28 -0.24 0.48
N ALA A 12 9.15 0.30 1.67
CA ALA A 12 9.49 1.66 2.00
C ALA A 12 10.49 1.69 3.17
N ASP A 13 11.31 2.73 3.24
CA ASP A 13 12.15 3.00 4.40
C ASP A 13 11.32 3.47 5.61
N ALA A 14 11.99 3.72 6.74
CA ALA A 14 11.34 4.14 7.98
C ALA A 14 10.66 5.51 7.89
N ASP A 15 11.07 6.36 6.94
CA ASP A 15 10.51 7.68 6.70
C ASP A 15 9.34 7.64 5.69
N GLY A 16 9.02 6.44 5.17
CA GLY A 16 7.92 6.22 4.24
C GLY A 16 8.27 6.49 2.78
N THR A 17 9.55 6.54 2.43
CA THR A 17 10.02 6.66 1.04
C THR A 17 10.08 5.28 0.40
N ALA A 18 9.48 5.12 -0.79
CA ALA A 18 9.50 3.85 -1.50
C ALA A 18 10.93 3.48 -1.95
N LEU A 19 11.42 2.32 -1.48
CA LEU A 19 12.71 1.75 -1.87
C LEU A 19 12.57 0.91 -3.14
N GLU A 20 11.66 -0.06 -3.09
CA GLU A 20 11.45 -1.05 -4.15
C GLU A 20 9.98 -1.39 -4.33
N SER A 21 9.60 -1.69 -5.57
CA SER A 21 8.31 -2.26 -5.94
C SER A 21 8.52 -3.32 -7.02
N ASN A 22 7.67 -4.34 -7.07
CA ASN A 22 7.68 -5.30 -8.17
C ASN A 22 6.79 -4.81 -9.34
N ALA A 23 7.00 -5.38 -10.53
CA ALA A 23 6.24 -5.00 -11.73
C ALA A 23 4.72 -5.18 -11.58
N ALA A 24 4.28 -6.13 -10.74
CA ALA A 24 2.87 -6.33 -10.44
C ALA A 24 2.27 -5.16 -9.63
N HIS A 25 3.02 -4.59 -8.67
CA HIS A 25 2.60 -3.42 -7.92
C HIS A 25 2.45 -2.20 -8.84
N ASP A 26 3.44 -1.98 -9.72
CA ASP A 26 3.43 -0.87 -10.67
C ASP A 26 2.27 -1.00 -11.69
N ALA A 27 1.96 -2.23 -12.12
CA ALA A 27 0.82 -2.52 -12.98
C ALA A 27 -0.53 -2.38 -12.26
N LEU A 28 -0.56 -2.61 -10.93
CA LEU A 28 -1.76 -2.52 -10.11
C LEU A 28 -2.20 -1.06 -9.94
N TRP A 29 -1.26 -0.18 -9.62
CA TRP A 29 -1.49 1.25 -9.37
C TRP A 29 -1.42 2.13 -10.63
N SER A 30 -0.97 1.55 -11.74
CA SER A 30 -0.76 2.18 -13.05
C SER A 30 0.41 3.14 -13.04
N ARG A 31 1.59 2.63 -13.47
CA ARG A 31 2.85 3.22 -13.99
C ARG A 31 3.36 4.60 -13.55
N ARG A 32 2.67 5.37 -12.72
CA ARG A 32 3.25 6.49 -11.98
C ARG A 32 4.20 5.89 -10.95
N ALA A 33 5.42 5.63 -11.40
CA ALA A 33 6.50 5.11 -10.57
C ALA A 33 6.51 5.90 -9.27
N LEU A 34 6.30 5.20 -8.15
CA LEU A 34 6.39 5.77 -6.82
C LEU A 34 7.65 6.62 -6.79
N ARG A 35 7.51 7.89 -6.43
CA ARG A 35 8.65 8.79 -6.42
C ARG A 35 9.59 8.33 -5.31
N LYS A 36 10.64 7.59 -5.68
CA LYS A 36 11.63 7.02 -4.75
C LYS A 36 12.46 8.05 -3.99
N THR A 37 12.21 9.34 -4.22
CA THR A 37 12.97 10.46 -3.65
C THR A 37 12.16 11.27 -2.65
N VAL A 38 10.88 10.97 -2.44
CA VAL A 38 10.03 11.67 -1.46
C VAL A 38 9.14 10.67 -0.71
N PRO A 39 8.78 10.96 0.55
CA PRO A 39 7.82 10.16 1.29
C PRO A 39 6.49 10.04 0.55
N LEU A 40 5.83 8.89 0.73
CA LEU A 40 4.52 8.64 0.13
C LEU A 40 3.46 9.56 0.73
N ASP A 41 2.76 10.28 -0.15
CA ASP A 41 1.61 11.08 0.24
C ASP A 41 0.31 10.26 0.11
N PHE A 42 -0.12 9.68 1.22
CA PHE A 42 -1.37 8.92 1.29
C PHE A 42 -2.63 9.77 1.08
N SER A 43 -2.54 11.10 1.08
CA SER A 43 -3.68 11.98 0.77
C SER A 43 -4.01 12.02 -0.73
N GLU A 44 -3.05 11.72 -1.60
CA GLU A 44 -3.29 11.54 -3.03
C GLU A 44 -3.97 10.20 -3.33
N TRP A 45 -3.93 9.25 -2.40
CA TRP A 45 -4.42 7.90 -2.60
C TRP A 45 -5.90 7.83 -2.27
N LYS A 46 -6.70 7.34 -3.22
CA LYS A 46 -8.13 7.15 -3.00
C LYS A 46 -8.43 5.67 -2.82
N GLY A 47 -9.01 5.35 -1.67
CA GLY A 47 -9.44 4.00 -1.34
C GLY A 47 -10.70 3.99 -0.51
N TRP A 48 -11.45 2.90 -0.58
CA TRP A 48 -12.67 2.65 0.19
C TRP A 48 -12.64 1.24 0.78
N TRP A 49 -13.21 1.07 1.97
CA TRP A 49 -13.33 -0.26 2.56
C TRP A 49 -14.24 -1.14 1.72
N ALA A 50 -13.77 -2.32 1.34
CA ALA A 50 -14.52 -3.25 0.49
C ALA A 50 -14.92 -4.55 1.23
N ASP A 51 -14.84 -4.55 2.56
CA ASP A 51 -14.91 -5.77 3.40
C ASP A 51 -16.32 -6.21 3.82
N GLY A 52 -17.38 -5.53 3.38
CA GLY A 52 -18.77 -5.80 3.76
C GLY A 52 -19.12 -5.45 5.21
N SER A 53 -18.21 -4.80 5.95
CA SER A 53 -18.47 -4.33 7.31
C SER A 53 -19.34 -3.07 7.32
N ALA A 54 -19.65 -2.54 8.51
CA ALA A 54 -20.29 -1.23 8.66
C ALA A 54 -19.49 -0.07 8.03
N ARG A 55 -18.18 -0.28 7.77
CA ARG A 55 -17.31 0.69 7.10
C ARG A 55 -17.31 0.54 5.58
N HIS A 56 -17.95 -0.47 5.02
CA HIS A 56 -17.95 -0.74 3.58
C HIS A 56 -18.40 0.50 2.78
N GLY A 57 -17.67 0.79 1.71
CA GLY A 57 -17.87 1.98 0.86
C GLY A 57 -17.44 3.30 1.50
N GLN A 58 -16.99 3.32 2.77
CA GLN A 58 -16.43 4.53 3.38
C GLN A 58 -14.99 4.76 2.89
N PRO A 59 -14.59 6.02 2.66
CA PRO A 59 -13.23 6.34 2.26
C PRO A 59 -12.24 5.99 3.37
N LEU A 60 -11.05 5.52 2.98
CA LEU A 60 -9.93 5.35 3.89
C LEU A 60 -9.32 6.71 4.20
N ALA A 61 -9.08 7.01 5.47
CA ALA A 61 -8.25 8.14 5.83
C ALA A 61 -6.76 7.84 5.58
N PRO A 62 -5.89 8.86 5.36
CA PRO A 62 -4.47 8.65 5.07
C PRO A 62 -3.73 7.76 6.08
N GLY A 63 -4.06 7.87 7.37
CA GLY A 63 -3.46 7.05 8.43
C GLY A 63 -3.93 5.60 8.49
N GLU A 64 -4.98 5.25 7.74
CA GLU A 64 -5.62 3.93 7.75
C GLU A 64 -5.09 3.00 6.67
N TRP A 65 -4.30 3.50 5.72
CA TRP A 65 -3.60 2.65 4.77
C TRP A 65 -2.72 1.63 5.51
N PRO A 66 -2.71 0.34 5.12
CA PRO A 66 -1.89 -0.67 5.76
C PRO A 66 -0.41 -0.27 5.88
N LEU A 67 0.14 0.39 4.86
CA LEU A 67 1.51 0.88 4.91
C LEU A 67 1.70 2.01 5.93
N ALA A 68 0.76 2.96 6.02
CA ALA A 68 0.80 4.02 7.03
C ALA A 68 0.75 3.46 8.46
N GLN A 69 -0.02 2.40 8.69
CA GLN A 69 -0.03 1.64 9.94
C GLN A 69 1.33 0.97 10.19
N ALA A 70 1.90 0.30 9.18
CA ALA A 70 3.21 -0.35 9.27
C ALA A 70 4.35 0.62 9.61
N LEU A 71 4.33 1.84 9.05
CA LEU A 71 5.29 2.90 9.38
C LEU A 71 5.20 3.36 10.85
N ARG A 72 4.02 3.24 11.48
CA ARG A 72 3.85 3.44 12.94
C ARG A 72 4.19 2.21 13.78
N GLY A 73 4.59 1.10 13.14
CA GLY A 73 4.93 -0.15 13.80
C GLY A 73 3.75 -1.12 13.99
N GLU A 74 2.58 -0.83 13.41
CA GLU A 74 1.38 -1.66 13.47
C GLU A 74 1.33 -2.60 12.25
N SER A 75 1.10 -3.90 12.47
CA SER A 75 0.89 -4.84 11.35
C SER A 75 -0.57 -4.88 10.94
N ARG A 76 -0.84 -4.87 9.63
CA ARG A 76 -2.18 -5.05 9.06
C ARG A 76 -2.14 -6.14 8.00
N ALA A 77 -3.02 -7.12 8.11
CA ALA A 77 -3.14 -8.20 7.14
C ALA A 77 -4.53 -8.23 6.51
N ASN A 78 -4.58 -8.60 5.24
CA ASN A 78 -5.80 -8.90 4.48
C ASN A 78 -6.85 -7.78 4.49
N ALA A 79 -6.41 -6.52 4.44
CA ALA A 79 -7.32 -5.40 4.30
C ALA A 79 -7.91 -5.40 2.88
N LEU A 80 -9.22 -5.62 2.76
CA LEU A 80 -9.92 -5.58 1.47
C LEU A 80 -10.31 -4.14 1.15
N ILE A 81 -9.68 -3.57 0.13
CA ILE A 81 -9.78 -2.15 -0.21
C ILE A 81 -10.13 -2.03 -1.69
N GLU A 82 -11.11 -1.21 -2.03
CA GLU A 82 -11.29 -0.72 -3.40
C GLU A 82 -10.42 0.52 -3.59
N ILE A 83 -9.63 0.58 -4.66
CA ILE A 83 -8.70 1.67 -4.96
C ILE A 83 -9.08 2.39 -6.26
N GLU A 84 -8.73 3.66 -6.37
CA GLU A 84 -8.64 4.38 -7.65
C GLU A 84 -7.19 4.35 -8.16
N THR A 85 -6.98 3.96 -9.42
CA THR A 85 -5.66 4.05 -10.04
C THR A 85 -5.29 5.50 -10.39
N PHE A 86 -3.99 5.81 -10.42
CA PHE A 86 -3.51 7.16 -10.68
C PHE A 86 -3.61 7.59 -12.16
N ASP A 87 -3.43 6.64 -13.08
CA ASP A 87 -3.47 6.93 -14.52
C ASP A 87 -4.90 7.19 -15.01
N LEU A 88 -5.01 7.94 -16.12
CA LEU A 88 -6.25 8.17 -16.83
C LEU A 88 -6.46 7.13 -17.96
N PRO A 89 -7.68 6.60 -18.16
CA PRO A 89 -8.85 6.80 -17.30
C PRO A 89 -8.66 6.12 -15.95
N HIS A 90 -9.15 6.76 -14.88
CA HIS A 90 -9.11 6.19 -13.54
C HIS A 90 -9.91 4.89 -13.50
N LEU A 91 -9.31 3.82 -12.99
CA LEU A 91 -9.93 2.52 -12.83
C LEU A 91 -10.18 2.24 -11.34
N ARG A 92 -11.33 1.62 -11.05
CA ARG A 92 -11.64 1.03 -9.75
C ARG A 92 -11.13 -0.40 -9.71
N ARG A 93 -10.40 -0.78 -8.66
CA ARG A 93 -9.88 -2.14 -8.47
C ARG A 93 -10.04 -2.56 -7.02
N VAL A 94 -10.41 -3.81 -6.77
CA VAL A 94 -10.41 -4.38 -5.41
C VAL A 94 -9.09 -5.09 -5.17
N VAL A 95 -8.44 -4.76 -4.06
CA VAL A 95 -7.13 -5.30 -3.66
C VAL A 95 -7.20 -5.83 -2.24
N VAL A 96 -6.44 -6.89 -1.98
CA VAL A 96 -6.15 -7.35 -0.63
C VAL A 96 -4.78 -6.81 -0.26
N CYS A 97 -4.73 -5.89 0.69
CA CYS A 97 -3.49 -5.24 1.14
C CYS A 97 -3.06 -5.76 2.52
N SER A 98 -1.78 -6.11 2.60
CA SER A 98 -1.11 -6.48 3.85
C SER A 98 0.19 -5.70 3.95
N ALA A 99 0.52 -5.24 5.16
CA ALA A 99 1.77 -4.54 5.44
C ALA A 99 2.20 -4.82 6.89
N ALA A 100 3.51 -4.93 7.09
CA ALA A 100 4.10 -5.12 8.40
C ALA A 100 5.45 -4.39 8.47
N PRO A 101 5.84 -3.85 9.64
CA PRO A 101 7.15 -3.26 9.82
C PRO A 101 8.24 -4.32 9.67
N ILE A 102 9.26 -4.01 8.87
CA ILE A 102 10.47 -4.84 8.77
C ILE A 102 11.42 -4.39 9.88
N ARG A 103 11.68 -5.28 10.84
CA ARG A 103 12.65 -5.07 11.91
C ARG A 103 13.92 -5.84 11.58
N ASP A 104 15.07 -5.20 11.76
CA ASP A 104 16.36 -5.88 11.69
C ASP A 104 16.50 -6.92 12.83
N ARG A 105 17.57 -7.73 12.77
CA ARG A 105 17.90 -8.74 13.80
C ARG A 105 18.09 -8.17 15.22
N ARG A 106 18.16 -6.84 15.38
CA ARG A 106 18.28 -6.12 16.65
C ARG A 106 17.00 -5.37 17.04
N GLY A 107 15.91 -5.53 16.28
CA GLY A 107 14.62 -4.91 16.53
C GLY A 107 14.46 -3.47 16.01
N LYS A 108 15.41 -2.94 15.22
CA LYS A 108 15.33 -1.59 14.63
C LYS A 108 14.82 -1.62 13.18
N CYS A 109 13.99 -0.65 12.80
CA CYS A 109 13.57 -0.45 11.40
C CYS A 109 14.77 -0.03 10.52
N TRP A 110 14.83 -0.52 9.28
CA TRP A 110 15.97 -0.43 8.36
C TRP A 110 15.65 0.50 7.16
N PRO A 111 16.59 1.32 6.61
CA PRO A 111 17.63 2.12 7.24
C PRO A 111 17.47 3.64 6.99
N ARG A 112 17.77 4.46 8.00
CA ARG A 112 18.16 5.87 7.84
C ARG A 112 19.60 5.93 7.33
N SER A 113 19.83 6.65 6.24
CA SER A 113 21.15 7.15 5.83
C SER A 113 21.05 8.64 5.58
#